data_AF-A0A3B0BFS5-F1
#
_entry.id   AF-A0A3B0BFS5-F1
#
_cell.length_a   1.000
_cell.length_b   1.000
_cell.length_c   1.000
_cell.angle_alpha   90.00
_cell.angle_beta   90.00
_cell.angle_gamma   90.00
#
_symmetry.space_group_name_H-M   'P 1'
#
loop_
_entity.id
_entity.type
_entity.pdbx_description
1 polymer ?
#
loop_
_entity_poly.entity_id
_entity_poly.type
_entity_poly.pdbx_seq_one_letter_code
_entity_poly.pdbx_strand_id
1 'polypeptide(L)'
;MFANWKSAVYEYAHRRNRLELDGDIRELMPVVRDERFIRKLDTRIRRLQSSRKARGVEPLRSETGLKLLSTDDSGRTVAVELEFRRSTEYGQLGETFIEKRLERERITVTNLNGHWLVTEAHPSSGERRLSSTAQLPPFVLEPGEEETDGRFRSVPYLNYKVLPSVTTDPVYRYTVYDRSKARDYAERWWNGANPKYLQFEVDCTNFVSQCLFAGGAPMNYTGKRESGWWYQGRDGSRELWSYSWAVAHSLQLLLAGSKGGLRAEVVDAPQKLSIGDVICYDWEGDGRFQHNTIVTGFDKAGMPLVDAHTTNSHSRYWDYRDSYAYTPNTRYRFLHIADYL
;
A
#
# COMPACT_ATOMS: atom_id res chain seq x y z
N MET A 1 -23.39 -26.49 9.07
CA MET A 1 -23.54 -26.66 7.61
C MET A 1 -24.74 -25.85 7.15
N PHE A 2 -24.64 -25.10 6.04
CA PHE A 2 -25.59 -24.03 5.71
C PHE A 2 -26.57 -24.40 4.59
N ALA A 3 -27.84 -24.03 4.78
CA ALA A 3 -28.92 -24.27 3.81
C ALA A 3 -28.86 -23.35 2.57
N ASN A 4 -28.18 -22.21 2.68
CA ASN A 4 -28.01 -21.27 1.57
C ASN A 4 -26.57 -20.72 1.53
N TRP A 5 -26.12 -20.32 0.35
CA TRP A 5 -24.75 -19.85 0.14
C TRP A 5 -24.45 -18.54 0.87
N LYS A 6 -25.43 -17.63 0.98
CA LYS A 6 -25.27 -16.34 1.68
C LYS A 6 -24.91 -16.55 3.16
N SER A 7 -25.58 -17.49 3.83
CA SER A 7 -25.29 -17.87 5.22
C SER A 7 -23.88 -18.45 5.36
N ALA A 8 -23.41 -19.24 4.38
CA ALA A 8 -22.03 -19.71 4.37
C ALA A 8 -21.01 -18.56 4.24
N VAL A 9 -21.30 -17.56 3.41
CA VAL A 9 -20.48 -16.35 3.25
C VAL A 9 -20.46 -15.50 4.52
N TYR A 10 -21.62 -15.26 5.13
CA TYR A 10 -21.71 -14.50 6.39
C TYR A 10 -20.99 -15.22 7.53
N GLU A 11 -21.14 -16.53 7.65
CA GLU A 11 -20.41 -17.30 8.66
C GLU A 11 -18.90 -17.25 8.42
N TYR A 12 -18.47 -17.41 7.17
CA TYR A 12 -17.06 -17.26 6.79
C TYR A 12 -16.52 -15.90 7.26
N ALA A 13 -17.21 -14.81 6.93
CA ALA A 13 -16.81 -13.47 7.31
C ALA A 13 -16.80 -13.26 8.84
N HIS A 14 -17.78 -13.81 9.55
CA HIS A 14 -17.85 -13.73 11.01
C HIS A 14 -16.68 -14.45 11.68
N ARG A 15 -16.40 -15.70 11.27
CA ARG A 15 -15.25 -16.49 11.77
C ARG A 15 -13.92 -15.86 11.38
N ARG A 16 -13.82 -15.28 10.18
CA ARG A 16 -12.65 -14.53 9.71
C ARG A 16 -12.37 -13.31 10.60
N ASN A 17 -13.41 -12.59 11.03
CA ASN A 17 -13.28 -11.47 11.95
C ASN A 17 -12.80 -11.92 13.34
N ARG A 18 -13.39 -12.98 13.90
CA ARG A 18 -12.96 -13.54 15.19
C ARG A 18 -11.50 -14.01 15.15
N LEU A 19 -11.07 -14.63 14.05
CA LEU A 19 -9.69 -15.09 13.88
C LEU A 19 -8.66 -13.96 13.97
N GLU A 20 -8.94 -12.77 13.43
CA GLU A 20 -8.01 -11.61 13.50
C GLU A 20 -7.85 -11.08 14.94
N LEU A 21 -8.85 -11.29 15.79
CA LEU A 21 -8.85 -10.95 17.21
C LEU A 21 -8.20 -12.05 18.05
N ASP A 22 -8.84 -13.22 18.07
CA ASP A 22 -8.56 -14.33 18.98
C ASP A 22 -7.33 -15.14 18.55
N GLY A 23 -6.99 -15.11 17.26
CA GLY A 23 -5.87 -15.86 16.70
C GLY A 23 -6.11 -17.37 16.52
N ASP A 24 -7.31 -17.88 16.77
CA ASP A 24 -7.62 -19.32 16.69
C ASP A 24 -8.13 -19.75 15.31
N ILE A 25 -7.24 -20.31 14.49
CA ILE A 25 -7.57 -20.80 13.13
C ILE A 25 -8.58 -21.96 13.13
N ARG A 26 -8.70 -22.72 14.23
CA ARG A 26 -9.57 -23.89 14.31
C ARG A 26 -11.04 -23.54 14.11
N GLU A 27 -11.41 -22.31 14.47
CA GLU A 27 -12.75 -21.77 14.24
C GLU A 27 -13.10 -21.68 12.75
N LEU A 28 -12.12 -21.53 11.84
CA LEU A 28 -12.37 -21.38 10.40
C LEU A 28 -12.50 -22.73 9.66
N MET A 29 -11.90 -23.80 10.22
CA MET A 29 -11.83 -25.14 9.61
C MET A 29 -13.19 -25.80 9.30
N PRO A 30 -14.28 -25.60 10.08
CA PRO A 30 -15.58 -26.18 9.75
C PRO A 30 -16.26 -25.57 8.51
N VAL A 31 -15.84 -24.36 8.10
CA VAL A 31 -16.49 -23.58 7.03
C VAL A 31 -15.65 -23.52 5.76
N VAL A 32 -14.33 -23.61 5.88
CA VAL A 32 -13.37 -23.51 4.77
C VAL A 32 -12.67 -24.85 4.54
N ARG A 33 -12.76 -25.35 3.31
CA ARG A 33 -12.12 -26.60 2.87
C ARG A 33 -10.76 -26.39 2.21
N ASP A 34 -10.43 -25.17 1.80
CA ASP A 34 -9.14 -24.85 1.21
C ASP A 34 -8.03 -24.92 2.27
N GLU A 35 -7.38 -26.08 2.37
CA GLU A 35 -6.29 -26.27 3.32
C GLU A 35 -5.07 -25.40 3.03
N ARG A 36 -4.81 -25.07 1.75
CA ARG A 36 -3.66 -24.23 1.38
C ARG A 36 -3.88 -22.82 1.89
N PHE A 37 -5.09 -22.29 1.74
CA PHE A 37 -5.50 -21.02 2.31
C PHE A 37 -5.39 -21.03 3.83
N ILE A 38 -5.95 -22.05 4.50
CA ILE A 38 -5.90 -22.18 5.97
C ILE A 38 -4.47 -22.18 6.49
N ARG A 39 -3.54 -22.94 5.88
CA ARG A 39 -2.13 -22.98 6.30
C ARG A 39 -1.43 -21.62 6.15
N LYS A 40 -1.63 -20.95 5.00
CA LYS A 40 -1.06 -19.61 4.77
C LYS A 40 -1.62 -18.59 5.76
N LEU A 41 -2.92 -18.67 6.04
CA LEU A 41 -3.58 -17.78 6.97
C LEU A 41 -3.13 -18.01 8.42
N ASP A 42 -3.02 -19.26 8.88
CA ASP A 42 -2.49 -19.59 10.21
C ASP A 42 -1.09 -19.00 10.41
N THR A 43 -0.21 -19.17 9.41
CA THR A 43 1.14 -18.61 9.44
C THR A 43 1.11 -17.08 9.59
N ARG A 44 0.28 -16.40 8.80
CA ARG A 44 0.09 -14.94 8.87
C ARG A 44 -0.41 -14.50 10.25
N ILE A 45 -1.44 -15.17 10.78
CA ILE A 45 -2.04 -14.84 12.09
C ILE A 45 -1.05 -15.06 13.23
N ARG A 46 -0.26 -16.14 13.20
CA ARG A 46 0.82 -16.34 14.20
C ARG A 46 1.86 -15.22 14.17
N ARG A 47 2.25 -14.74 12.98
CA ARG A 47 3.17 -13.59 12.86
C ARG A 47 2.57 -12.32 13.42
N LEU A 48 1.29 -12.05 13.14
CA LEU A 48 0.56 -10.91 13.70
C LEU A 48 0.52 -10.95 15.23
N GLN A 49 0.15 -12.10 15.81
CA GLN A 49 0.11 -12.29 17.27
C GLN A 49 1.49 -12.15 17.90
N SER A 50 2.53 -12.70 17.25
CA SER A 50 3.92 -12.53 17.70
C SER A 50 4.38 -11.08 17.66
N SER A 51 4.02 -10.32 16.61
CA SER A 51 4.37 -8.89 16.49
C SER A 51 3.67 -8.07 17.57
N ARG A 52 2.36 -8.28 17.78
CA ARG A 52 1.58 -7.65 18.85
C ARG A 52 2.20 -7.88 20.23
N LYS A 53 2.50 -9.14 20.57
CA LYS A 53 3.14 -9.51 21.83
C LYS A 53 4.51 -8.84 22.01
N ALA A 54 5.35 -8.85 20.97
CA ALA A 54 6.67 -8.23 21.03
C ALA A 54 6.62 -6.71 21.24
N ARG A 55 5.55 -6.06 20.76
CA ARG A 55 5.34 -4.61 20.88
C ARG A 55 4.58 -4.20 22.14
N GLY A 56 4.06 -5.15 22.91
CA GLY A 56 3.16 -4.87 24.03
C GLY A 56 1.86 -4.19 23.57
N VAL A 57 1.33 -4.60 22.42
CA VAL A 57 0.12 -4.01 21.81
C VAL A 57 -1.03 -5.01 21.91
N GLU A 58 -2.16 -4.57 22.44
CA GLU A 58 -3.34 -5.40 22.63
C GLU A 58 -4.54 -4.85 21.84
N PRO A 59 -5.26 -5.68 21.05
CA PRO A 59 -6.49 -5.24 20.39
C PRO A 59 -7.61 -5.08 21.43
N LEU A 60 -8.08 -3.86 21.63
CA LEU A 60 -9.16 -3.54 22.59
C LEU A 60 -10.54 -3.71 21.96
N ARG A 61 -10.69 -3.28 20.71
CA ARG A 61 -11.93 -3.33 19.95
C ARG A 61 -11.62 -3.51 18.48
N SER A 62 -12.39 -4.33 17.78
CA SER A 62 -12.29 -4.44 16.32
C SER A 62 -13.67 -4.46 15.69
N GLU A 63 -13.86 -3.58 14.72
CA GLU A 63 -15.06 -3.49 13.90
C GLU A 63 -14.72 -3.94 12.48
N THR A 64 -15.53 -4.84 11.94
CA THR A 64 -15.40 -5.29 10.55
C THR A 64 -16.71 -5.08 9.81
N GLY A 65 -16.71 -4.16 8.86
CA GLY A 65 -17.77 -4.03 7.87
C GLY A 65 -17.53 -4.98 6.69
N LEU A 66 -18.54 -5.75 6.32
CA LEU A 66 -18.52 -6.62 5.15
C LEU A 66 -19.34 -6.00 4.02
N LYS A 67 -18.75 -5.90 2.82
CA LYS A 67 -19.48 -5.52 1.60
C LYS A 67 -19.29 -6.60 0.53
N LEU A 68 -20.40 -7.05 -0.05
CA LEU A 68 -20.36 -7.90 -1.24
C LEU A 68 -20.21 -6.99 -2.47
N LEU A 69 -19.14 -7.18 -3.24
CA LEU A 69 -18.82 -6.37 -4.41
C LEU A 69 -19.45 -6.94 -5.69
N SER A 70 -19.31 -8.24 -5.90
CA SER A 70 -19.89 -8.96 -7.04
C SER A 70 -20.15 -10.41 -6.69
N THR A 71 -21.05 -11.02 -7.43
CA THR A 71 -21.46 -12.42 -7.29
C THR A 71 -21.60 -13.04 -8.67
N ASP A 72 -21.01 -14.21 -8.86
CA ASP A 72 -21.13 -15.02 -10.08
C ASP A 72 -21.70 -16.38 -9.68
N ASP A 73 -22.96 -16.62 -10.03
CA ASP A 73 -23.74 -17.79 -9.62
C ASP A 73 -23.92 -18.76 -10.80
N SER A 74 -23.28 -19.92 -10.71
CA SER A 74 -23.39 -21.02 -11.67
C SER A 74 -24.30 -22.16 -11.18
N GLY A 75 -25.10 -21.91 -10.16
CA GLY A 75 -26.04 -22.84 -9.53
C GLY A 75 -25.41 -23.77 -8.51
N ARG A 76 -24.38 -24.54 -8.90
CA ARG A 76 -23.68 -25.46 -7.98
C ARG A 76 -22.53 -24.78 -7.23
N THR A 77 -21.92 -23.76 -7.84
CA THR A 77 -20.87 -22.95 -7.24
C THR A 77 -21.20 -21.47 -7.41
N VAL A 78 -20.88 -20.68 -6.39
CA VAL A 78 -21.02 -19.23 -6.40
C VAL A 78 -19.67 -18.63 -6.05
N ALA A 79 -19.13 -17.78 -6.93
CA ALA A 79 -17.96 -16.97 -6.63
C ALA A 79 -18.41 -15.60 -6.11
N VAL A 80 -17.83 -15.16 -4.99
CA VAL A 80 -18.20 -13.92 -4.32
C VAL A 80 -16.96 -13.09 -4.06
N GLU A 81 -16.96 -11.84 -4.52
CA GLU A 81 -15.95 -10.84 -4.16
C GLU A 81 -16.41 -10.10 -2.90
N LEU A 82 -15.58 -10.16 -1.86
CA LEU A 82 -15.83 -9.55 -0.56
C LEU A 82 -14.86 -8.40 -0.32
N GLU A 83 -15.34 -7.31 0.27
CA GLU A 83 -14.53 -6.23 0.82
C GLU A 83 -14.73 -6.18 2.33
N PHE A 84 -13.64 -6.37 3.07
CA PHE A 84 -13.56 -6.24 4.52
C PHE A 84 -13.00 -4.87 4.87
N ARG A 85 -13.81 -4.04 5.53
CA ARG A 85 -13.39 -2.74 6.09
C ARG A 85 -13.19 -2.90 7.59
N ARG A 86 -11.94 -2.99 8.01
CA ARG A 86 -11.57 -3.23 9.41
C ARG A 86 -11.09 -1.94 10.07
N SER A 87 -11.51 -1.75 11.31
CA SER A 87 -11.02 -0.70 12.20
C SER A 87 -10.72 -1.34 13.54
N THR A 88 -9.45 -1.43 13.90
CA THR A 88 -9.00 -2.03 15.17
C THR A 88 -8.39 -0.96 16.04
N GLU A 89 -8.96 -0.78 17.23
CA GLU A 89 -8.39 0.05 18.28
C GLU A 89 -7.43 -0.81 19.12
N TYR A 90 -6.21 -0.32 19.25
CA TYR A 90 -5.15 -0.96 19.99
C TYR A 90 -4.80 -0.14 21.23
N GLY A 91 -4.50 -0.82 22.33
CA GLY A 91 -3.87 -0.26 23.52
C GLY A 91 -2.36 -0.51 23.48
N GLN A 92 -1.57 0.51 23.80
CA GLN A 92 -0.11 0.41 23.95
C GLN A 92 0.37 1.47 24.95
N LEU A 93 1.13 1.05 25.97
CA LEU A 93 1.70 1.95 27.00
C LEU A 93 0.67 2.89 27.67
N GLY A 94 -0.57 2.44 27.86
CA GLY A 94 -1.64 3.21 28.51
C GLY A 94 -2.41 4.18 27.62
N GLU A 95 -2.06 4.26 26.33
CA GLU A 95 -2.79 5.05 25.33
C GLU A 95 -3.41 4.16 24.25
N THR A 96 -4.33 4.72 23.46
CA THR A 96 -4.96 4.00 22.33
C THR A 96 -4.63 4.62 20.97
N PHE A 97 -4.65 3.81 19.93
CA PHE A 97 -4.56 4.23 18.54
C PHE A 97 -5.39 3.32 17.64
N ILE A 98 -5.76 3.81 16.46
CA ILE A 98 -6.62 3.09 15.52
C ILE A 98 -5.85 2.73 14.25
N GLU A 99 -5.81 1.45 13.93
CA GLU A 99 -5.42 0.95 12.61
C GLU A 99 -6.67 0.68 11.78
N LYS A 100 -6.65 1.05 10.50
CA LYS A 100 -7.72 0.70 9.56
C LYS A 100 -7.16 -0.02 8.35
N ARG A 101 -7.91 -1.01 7.85
CA ARG A 101 -7.56 -1.78 6.65
C ARG A 101 -8.77 -2.02 5.77
N LEU A 102 -8.59 -1.96 4.46
CA LEU A 102 -9.56 -2.39 3.47
C LEU A 102 -8.93 -3.50 2.64
N GLU A 103 -9.43 -4.72 2.85
CA GLU A 103 -8.95 -5.95 2.23
C GLU A 103 -10.03 -6.53 1.32
N ARG A 104 -9.62 -7.07 0.17
CA ARG A 104 -10.52 -7.76 -0.76
C ARG A 104 -10.14 -9.22 -0.89
N GLU A 105 -11.13 -10.09 -0.79
CA GLU A 105 -10.97 -11.53 -0.92
C GLU A 105 -12.05 -12.07 -1.85
N ARG A 106 -11.65 -12.96 -2.76
CA ARG A 106 -12.56 -13.76 -3.59
C ARG A 106 -12.69 -15.12 -2.94
N ILE A 107 -13.93 -15.52 -2.71
CA ILE A 107 -14.26 -16.85 -2.20
C ILE A 107 -15.16 -17.59 -3.18
N THR A 108 -14.95 -18.90 -3.29
CA THR A 108 -15.83 -19.80 -4.03
C THR A 108 -16.57 -20.66 -3.00
N VAL A 109 -17.90 -20.57 -2.99
CA VAL A 109 -18.76 -21.44 -2.19
C VAL A 109 -19.43 -22.47 -3.09
N THR A 110 -19.38 -23.74 -2.66
CA THR A 110 -19.90 -24.87 -3.43
C THR A 110 -20.97 -25.60 -2.64
N ASN A 111 -22.04 -26.00 -3.31
CA ASN A 111 -23.03 -26.90 -2.75
C ASN A 111 -22.52 -28.34 -2.81
N LEU A 112 -22.26 -28.91 -1.63
CA LEU A 112 -21.86 -30.30 -1.43
C LEU A 112 -22.95 -31.00 -0.62
N ASN A 113 -23.69 -31.91 -1.27
CA ASN A 113 -24.73 -32.73 -0.65
C ASN A 113 -25.81 -31.92 0.13
N GLY A 114 -26.25 -30.78 -0.44
CA GLY A 114 -27.26 -29.92 0.20
C GLY A 114 -26.69 -28.91 1.20
N HIS A 115 -25.36 -28.82 1.32
CA HIS A 115 -24.69 -27.90 2.22
C HIS A 115 -23.70 -27.00 1.49
N TRP A 116 -23.76 -25.71 1.78
CA TRP A 116 -22.84 -24.72 1.22
C TRP A 116 -21.59 -24.57 2.08
N LEU A 117 -20.42 -24.68 1.45
CA LEU A 117 -19.10 -24.57 2.09
C LEU A 117 -18.15 -23.74 1.22
N VAL A 118 -17.19 -23.06 1.85
CA VAL A 118 -16.14 -22.34 1.13
C VAL A 118 -15.11 -23.37 0.66
N THR A 119 -15.00 -23.56 -0.65
CA THR A 119 -14.05 -24.52 -1.25
C THR A 119 -12.75 -23.86 -1.68
N GLU A 120 -12.77 -22.56 -1.96
CA GLU A 120 -11.58 -21.79 -2.32
C GLU A 120 -11.68 -20.39 -1.72
N ALA A 121 -10.55 -19.85 -1.27
CA ALA A 121 -10.45 -18.48 -0.81
C ALA A 121 -9.09 -17.91 -1.15
N HIS A 122 -9.05 -16.69 -1.70
CA HIS A 122 -7.80 -16.00 -1.97
C HIS A 122 -7.95 -14.48 -1.93
N PRO A 123 -6.89 -13.74 -1.55
CA PRO A 123 -6.86 -12.29 -1.71
C PRO A 123 -7.06 -11.90 -3.18
N SER A 124 -7.97 -10.97 -3.45
CA SER A 124 -8.26 -10.45 -4.80
C SER A 124 -7.19 -9.46 -5.24
N SER A 125 -6.72 -8.64 -4.30
CA SER A 125 -5.59 -7.72 -4.47
C SER A 125 -4.51 -8.14 -3.48
N GLY A 126 -3.29 -8.38 -3.95
CA GLY A 126 -2.23 -8.88 -3.09
C GLY A 126 -0.89 -8.26 -3.43
N GLU A 127 -0.18 -7.79 -2.41
CA GLU A 127 1.16 -7.19 -2.49
C GLU A 127 2.20 -8.11 -3.18
N ARG A 128 1.90 -9.42 -3.31
CA ARG A 128 2.75 -10.42 -3.99
C ARG A 128 2.26 -10.83 -5.40
N ARG A 129 1.01 -10.51 -5.80
CA ARG A 129 0.37 -11.12 -6.99
C ARG A 129 1.09 -10.80 -8.31
N LEU A 130 1.97 -9.80 -8.36
CA LEU A 130 2.53 -9.30 -9.63
C LEU A 130 4.06 -9.15 -9.67
N SER A 131 4.85 -9.75 -8.77
CA SER A 131 6.24 -9.28 -8.59
C SER A 131 7.39 -10.30 -8.61
N SER A 132 7.19 -11.61 -8.81
CA SER A 132 8.35 -12.53 -8.87
C SER A 132 8.77 -12.97 -10.28
N THR A 133 7.85 -13.03 -11.26
CA THR A 133 8.16 -13.57 -12.61
C THR A 133 8.18 -12.54 -13.73
N ALA A 134 7.57 -11.35 -13.55
CA ALA A 134 7.59 -10.31 -14.56
C ALA A 134 8.96 -9.63 -14.63
N GLN A 135 9.49 -9.37 -15.82
CA GLN A 135 10.73 -8.62 -15.99
C GLN A 135 10.55 -7.20 -15.45
N LEU A 136 11.49 -6.71 -14.64
CA LEU A 136 11.46 -5.32 -14.18
C LEU A 136 11.62 -4.39 -15.38
N PRO A 137 10.85 -3.29 -15.45
CA PRO A 137 11.11 -2.28 -16.44
C PRO A 137 12.51 -1.68 -16.20
N PRO A 138 13.27 -1.37 -17.26
CA PRO A 138 14.56 -0.72 -17.12
C PRO A 138 14.35 0.66 -16.48
N PHE A 139 15.23 1.02 -15.54
CA PHE A 139 15.26 2.35 -14.94
C PHE A 139 16.70 2.86 -14.93
N VAL A 140 16.89 4.09 -15.38
CA VAL A 140 18.18 4.77 -15.49
C VAL A 140 18.15 5.98 -14.57
N LEU A 141 19.07 5.99 -13.61
CA LEU A 141 19.42 7.19 -12.88
C LEU A 141 20.23 8.08 -13.82
N GLU A 142 19.58 9.08 -14.38
CA GLU A 142 20.29 10.13 -15.13
C GLU A 142 21.21 10.88 -14.13
N PRO A 143 22.46 11.20 -14.52
CA PRO A 143 23.29 12.07 -13.71
C PRO A 143 22.49 13.33 -13.41
N GLY A 144 22.31 13.67 -12.14
CA GLY A 144 21.81 14.99 -11.79
C GLY A 144 22.76 15.98 -12.44
N GLU A 145 22.26 16.79 -13.39
CA GLU A 145 23.04 17.91 -13.91
C GLU A 145 23.49 18.72 -12.68
N GLU A 146 24.80 18.78 -12.43
CA GLU A 146 25.33 19.86 -11.60
C GLU A 146 24.83 21.15 -12.25
N GLU A 147 24.06 21.94 -11.50
CA GLU A 147 23.41 23.15 -12.00
C GLU A 147 24.45 24.15 -12.54
N THR A 148 24.87 24.02 -13.80
CA THR A 148 25.83 24.94 -14.41
C THR A 148 25.33 25.62 -15.68
N ASP A 149 24.10 25.39 -16.16
CA ASP A 149 23.54 26.24 -17.21
C ASP A 149 22.01 26.32 -17.17
N GLY A 150 21.50 27.52 -16.95
CA GLY A 150 20.08 27.82 -16.72
C GLY A 150 19.17 27.72 -17.95
N ARG A 151 19.40 26.77 -18.86
CA ARG A 151 18.74 26.69 -20.17
C ARG A 151 17.80 25.50 -20.41
N PHE A 152 17.70 24.53 -19.49
CA PHE A 152 16.66 23.51 -19.53
C PHE A 152 15.76 23.58 -18.29
N ARG A 153 15.00 24.67 -18.19
CA ARG A 153 14.02 24.85 -17.13
C ARG A 153 12.79 23.99 -17.41
N SER A 154 12.55 23.02 -16.53
CA SER A 154 11.38 22.14 -16.49
C SER A 154 10.09 22.94 -16.32
N VAL A 155 9.44 23.28 -17.44
CA VAL A 155 8.06 23.79 -17.43
C VAL A 155 7.09 22.62 -17.19
N PRO A 156 6.35 22.56 -16.07
CA PRO A 156 5.21 21.67 -15.98
C PRO A 156 4.16 22.10 -17.01
N TYR A 157 3.68 21.18 -17.82
CA TYR A 157 2.47 21.39 -18.62
C TYR A 157 1.26 21.33 -17.68
N LEU A 158 1.06 22.37 -16.88
CA LEU A 158 -0.15 22.56 -16.08
C LEU A 158 -1.29 22.94 -17.01
N ASN A 159 -2.36 22.13 -17.03
CA ASN A 159 -3.59 22.50 -17.71
C ASN A 159 -4.29 23.58 -16.88
N TYR A 160 -4.07 24.86 -17.20
CA TYR A 160 -4.61 26.01 -16.47
C TYR A 160 -6.16 26.11 -16.43
N LYS A 161 -6.88 25.22 -17.12
CA LYS A 161 -8.34 25.16 -17.09
C LYS A 161 -8.93 24.71 -15.74
N VAL A 162 -8.11 24.25 -14.78
CA VAL A 162 -8.58 23.77 -13.46
C VAL A 162 -8.40 24.78 -12.31
N LEU A 163 -7.80 25.95 -12.56
CA LEU A 163 -7.46 26.93 -11.50
C LEU A 163 -7.84 28.37 -11.93
N PRO A 164 -8.97 28.93 -11.46
CA PRO A 164 -9.45 30.24 -11.90
C PRO A 164 -8.71 31.46 -11.32
N SER A 165 -7.73 31.27 -10.42
CA SER A 165 -7.28 32.34 -9.52
C SER A 165 -5.77 32.57 -9.44
N VAL A 166 -4.97 32.09 -10.41
CA VAL A 166 -3.53 32.39 -10.44
C VAL A 166 -3.21 33.34 -11.58
N THR A 167 -3.20 34.64 -11.28
CA THR A 167 -2.50 35.66 -12.06
C THR A 167 -1.06 35.79 -11.53
N THR A 168 -0.11 35.97 -12.46
CA THR A 168 1.30 36.37 -12.30
C THR A 168 2.37 35.27 -12.15
N ASP A 169 3.50 35.56 -12.81
CA ASP A 169 4.70 34.76 -13.18
C ASP A 169 5.16 33.63 -12.22
N PRO A 170 5.55 32.45 -12.74
CA PRO A 170 6.11 31.37 -11.94
C PRO A 170 7.59 31.66 -11.65
N VAL A 171 7.87 32.40 -10.59
CA VAL A 171 9.17 32.32 -9.92
C VAL A 171 9.28 30.89 -9.37
N TYR A 172 10.10 30.06 -10.01
CA TYR A 172 10.45 28.69 -9.63
C TYR A 172 11.07 28.68 -8.23
N ARG A 173 10.22 28.64 -7.21
CA ARG A 173 10.65 28.38 -5.84
C ARG A 173 10.83 26.88 -5.73
N TYR A 174 12.07 26.43 -5.50
CA TYR A 174 12.31 25.16 -4.85
C TYR A 174 11.43 25.12 -3.59
N THR A 175 10.35 24.34 -3.66
CA THR A 175 9.41 24.25 -2.55
C THR A 175 9.95 23.20 -1.62
N VAL A 176 10.28 23.62 -0.41
CA VAL A 176 10.68 22.73 0.68
C VAL A 176 9.60 21.67 0.86
N TYR A 177 10.02 20.40 0.98
CA TYR A 177 9.12 19.28 1.17
C TYR A 177 8.32 19.43 2.47
N ASP A 178 7.01 19.58 2.34
CA ASP A 178 6.05 19.72 3.42
C ASP A 178 5.51 18.34 3.83
N ARG A 179 6.16 17.77 4.84
CA ARG A 179 5.82 16.48 5.44
C ARG A 179 4.37 16.40 5.90
N SER A 180 3.82 17.50 6.43
CA SER A 180 2.44 17.53 6.93
C SER A 180 1.46 17.39 5.78
N LYS A 181 1.68 18.08 4.66
CA LYS A 181 0.83 17.91 3.46
C LYS A 181 0.91 16.50 2.88
N ALA A 182 2.07 15.86 2.91
CA ALA A 182 2.20 14.47 2.46
C ALA A 182 1.38 13.52 3.32
N ARG A 183 1.43 13.67 4.66
CA ARG A 183 0.59 12.92 5.59
C ARG A 183 -0.89 13.21 5.38
N ASP A 184 -1.30 14.47 5.33
CA ASP A 184 -2.71 14.84 5.19
C ASP A 184 -3.30 14.30 3.87
N TYR A 185 -2.49 14.22 2.81
CA TYR A 185 -2.88 13.56 1.57
C TYR A 185 -3.05 12.04 1.76
N ALA A 186 -2.09 11.38 2.42
CA ALA A 186 -2.14 9.95 2.69
C ALA A 186 -3.38 9.59 3.52
N GLU A 187 -3.63 10.29 4.63
CA GLU A 187 -4.79 10.10 5.51
C GLU A 187 -6.13 10.37 4.80
N ARG A 188 -6.13 11.23 3.77
CA ARG A 188 -7.33 11.49 2.98
C ARG A 188 -7.63 10.36 1.99
N TRP A 189 -6.60 9.78 1.39
CA TRP A 189 -6.74 8.87 0.25
C TRP A 189 -6.42 7.41 0.57
N TRP A 190 -6.02 7.05 1.78
CA TRP A 190 -5.61 5.67 2.16
C TRP A 190 -6.60 4.56 1.76
N ASN A 191 -7.90 4.88 1.64
CA ASN A 191 -8.96 3.93 1.33
C ASN A 191 -9.60 4.11 -0.06
N GLY A 192 -9.03 4.93 -0.94
CA GLY A 192 -9.60 5.18 -2.26
C GLY A 192 -8.64 5.83 -3.26
N ALA A 193 -8.87 5.61 -4.55
CA ALA A 193 -8.07 6.24 -5.59
C ALA A 193 -8.48 7.72 -5.76
N ASN A 194 -7.49 8.62 -5.85
CA ASN A 194 -7.74 10.00 -6.24
C ASN A 194 -8.06 10.07 -7.75
N PRO A 195 -9.25 10.56 -8.15
CA PRO A 195 -9.67 10.58 -9.56
C PRO A 195 -8.84 11.50 -10.46
N LYS A 196 -7.94 12.33 -9.89
CA LYS A 196 -6.97 13.11 -10.66
C LYS A 196 -5.83 12.26 -11.24
N TYR A 197 -5.67 11.03 -10.77
CA TYR A 197 -4.61 10.12 -11.17
C TYR A 197 -5.17 8.84 -11.79
N LEU A 198 -4.39 8.19 -12.64
CA LEU A 198 -4.68 6.86 -13.14
C LEU A 198 -4.69 5.88 -11.97
N GLN A 199 -5.64 4.94 -12.02
CA GLN A 199 -5.75 3.87 -11.06
C GLN A 199 -4.99 2.64 -11.56
N PHE A 200 -4.11 2.10 -10.74
CA PHE A 200 -3.38 0.87 -11.02
C PHE A 200 -3.95 -0.30 -10.21
N GLU A 201 -3.79 -1.52 -10.71
CA GLU A 201 -4.12 -2.73 -9.94
C GLU A 201 -3.19 -2.90 -8.72
N VAL A 202 -1.89 -2.62 -8.93
CA VAL A 202 -0.89 -2.49 -7.87
C VAL A 202 -0.50 -1.03 -7.76
N ASP A 203 -1.00 -0.39 -6.71
CA ASP A 203 -1.06 1.07 -6.61
C ASP A 203 -0.13 1.66 -5.53
N CYS A 204 0.60 0.81 -4.80
CA CYS A 204 1.47 1.26 -3.69
C CYS A 204 2.39 2.43 -4.05
N THR A 205 3.07 2.35 -5.20
CA THR A 205 4.04 3.38 -5.59
C THR A 205 3.37 4.62 -6.18
N ASN A 206 2.29 4.46 -6.94
CA ASN A 206 1.50 5.58 -7.43
C ASN A 206 0.91 6.39 -6.26
N PHE A 207 0.38 5.72 -5.24
CA PHE A 207 -0.08 6.35 -4.00
C PHE A 207 1.04 7.10 -3.28
N VAL A 208 2.19 6.46 -3.03
CA VAL A 208 3.34 7.11 -2.38
C VAL A 208 3.82 8.33 -3.19
N SER A 209 3.92 8.21 -4.53
CA SER A 209 4.28 9.33 -5.39
C SER A 209 3.29 10.48 -5.33
N GLN A 210 1.99 10.20 -5.25
CA GLN A 210 0.98 11.24 -5.03
C GLN A 210 1.16 11.94 -3.68
N CYS A 211 1.48 11.20 -2.61
CA CYS A 211 1.74 11.79 -1.29
C CYS A 211 2.99 12.68 -1.31
N LEU A 212 4.09 12.20 -1.92
CA LEU A 212 5.33 12.97 -2.09
C LEU A 212 5.07 14.26 -2.89
N PHE A 213 4.31 14.17 -3.98
CA PHE A 213 3.95 15.32 -4.81
C PHE A 213 3.03 16.30 -4.06
N ALA A 214 2.07 15.82 -3.27
CA ALA A 214 1.23 16.66 -2.42
C ALA A 214 2.04 17.38 -1.33
N GLY A 215 3.12 16.75 -0.86
CA GLY A 215 4.15 17.37 -0.01
C GLY A 215 5.03 18.40 -0.73
N GLY A 216 4.85 18.64 -2.03
CA GLY A 216 5.60 19.66 -2.77
C GLY A 216 6.92 19.19 -3.38
N ALA A 217 7.19 17.88 -3.39
CA ALA A 217 8.36 17.33 -4.09
C ALA A 217 8.32 17.71 -5.60
N PRO A 218 9.42 18.24 -6.16
CA PRO A 218 9.43 18.66 -7.55
C PRO A 218 9.49 17.45 -8.49
N MET A 219 8.59 17.41 -9.48
CA MET A 219 8.66 16.44 -10.56
C MET A 219 9.82 16.75 -11.51
N ASN A 220 10.52 15.69 -11.95
CA ASN A 220 11.54 15.77 -12.99
C ASN A 220 11.00 15.11 -14.27
N TYR A 221 10.52 15.94 -15.20
CA TYR A 221 9.94 15.52 -16.47
C TYR A 221 11.01 15.27 -17.53
N THR A 222 11.27 14.00 -17.84
CA THR A 222 12.22 13.62 -18.90
C THR A 222 11.52 13.23 -20.21
N GLY A 223 10.20 13.01 -20.17
CA GLY A 223 9.43 12.46 -21.30
C GLY A 223 9.70 10.97 -21.58
N LYS A 224 10.68 10.37 -20.90
CA LYS A 224 11.05 8.95 -20.98
C LYS A 224 10.47 8.19 -19.80
N ARG A 225 10.05 6.95 -20.02
CA ARG A 225 9.45 6.10 -18.97
C ARG A 225 10.50 5.66 -17.96
N GLU A 226 11.68 5.37 -18.46
CA GLU A 226 12.82 4.80 -17.77
C GLU A 226 13.63 5.79 -16.93
N SER A 227 13.31 7.09 -16.95
CA SER A 227 14.04 8.10 -16.18
C SER A 227 13.15 9.21 -15.62
N GLY A 228 13.72 9.99 -14.70
CA GLY A 228 13.02 11.08 -14.01
C GLY A 228 12.04 10.57 -12.96
N TRP A 229 11.18 11.47 -12.47
CA TRP A 229 10.04 11.18 -11.59
C TRP A 229 8.91 12.13 -11.94
N TRP A 230 7.94 11.64 -12.71
CA TRP A 230 6.95 12.50 -13.31
C TRP A 230 5.65 11.78 -13.68
N TYR A 231 4.56 12.56 -13.72
CA TYR A 231 3.23 12.11 -14.11
C TYR A 231 2.48 13.21 -14.87
N GLN A 232 1.82 12.84 -15.97
CA GLN A 232 0.96 13.68 -16.81
C GLN A 232 -0.36 13.00 -17.20
N GLY A 233 -0.62 11.78 -16.70
CA GLY A 233 -1.84 11.03 -16.97
C GLY A 233 -1.79 10.23 -18.26
N ARG A 234 -2.77 10.44 -19.13
CA ARG A 234 -2.94 9.67 -20.37
C ARG A 234 -3.31 10.59 -21.51
N ASP A 235 -2.75 10.31 -22.68
CA ASP A 235 -3.13 10.94 -23.95
C ASP A 235 -3.51 9.83 -24.95
N GLY A 236 -4.79 9.74 -25.30
CA GLY A 236 -5.31 8.61 -26.07
C GLY A 236 -5.05 7.27 -25.37
N SER A 237 -4.30 6.37 -26.04
CA SER A 237 -3.84 5.09 -25.49
C SER A 237 -2.47 5.18 -24.81
N ARG A 238 -1.78 6.32 -24.89
CA ARG A 238 -0.43 6.51 -24.37
C ARG A 238 -0.47 6.92 -22.90
N GLU A 239 0.18 6.12 -22.07
CA GLU A 239 0.45 6.45 -20.68
C GLU A 239 1.62 7.43 -20.56
N LEU A 240 1.42 8.53 -19.83
CA LEU A 240 2.39 9.61 -19.65
C LEU A 240 2.78 9.72 -18.18
N TRP A 241 3.64 8.81 -17.72
CA TRP A 241 4.19 8.78 -16.37
C TRP A 241 5.47 7.93 -16.35
N SER A 242 6.46 8.23 -15.48
CA SER A 242 7.72 7.46 -15.38
C SER A 242 7.59 6.20 -14.53
N TYR A 243 8.41 5.18 -14.75
CA TYR A 243 8.40 3.97 -13.93
C TYR A 243 8.64 4.27 -12.46
N SER A 244 9.49 5.22 -12.10
CA SER A 244 9.66 5.68 -10.72
C SER A 244 8.40 6.29 -10.10
N TRP A 245 7.42 6.75 -10.89
CA TRP A 245 6.13 7.22 -10.36
C TRP A 245 5.24 6.06 -9.89
N ALA A 246 5.27 4.90 -10.54
CA ALA A 246 4.29 3.82 -10.30
C ALA A 246 4.88 2.41 -10.07
N VAL A 247 6.20 2.22 -10.16
CA VAL A 247 6.87 0.92 -9.99
C VAL A 247 7.79 0.96 -8.78
N ALA A 248 7.60 0.02 -7.85
CA ALA A 248 8.22 0.06 -6.53
C ALA A 248 9.74 0.11 -6.57
N HIS A 249 10.34 -0.80 -7.34
CA HIS A 249 11.79 -0.85 -7.51
C HIS A 249 12.36 0.43 -8.14
N SER A 250 11.69 0.98 -9.16
CA SER A 250 12.17 2.20 -9.83
C SER A 250 12.11 3.42 -8.90
N LEU A 251 11.07 3.55 -8.05
CA LEU A 251 11.04 4.62 -7.04
C LEU A 251 12.15 4.45 -6.01
N GLN A 252 12.40 3.21 -5.56
CA GLN A 252 13.47 2.93 -4.62
C GLN A 252 14.85 3.31 -5.19
N LEU A 253 15.14 2.94 -6.43
CA LEU A 253 16.39 3.30 -7.10
C LEU A 253 16.53 4.83 -7.24
N LEU A 254 15.45 5.52 -7.63
CA LEU A 254 15.40 6.98 -7.68
C LEU A 254 15.74 7.59 -6.32
N LEU A 255 14.98 7.26 -5.27
CA LEU A 255 15.12 7.88 -3.96
C LEU A 255 16.49 7.60 -3.32
N ALA A 256 17.05 6.41 -3.53
CA ALA A 256 18.35 6.04 -2.98
C ALA A 256 19.55 6.63 -3.76
N GLY A 257 19.36 7.06 -5.02
CA GLY A 257 20.45 7.48 -5.90
C GLY A 257 20.36 8.90 -6.46
N SER A 258 19.20 9.56 -6.34
CA SER A 258 18.97 10.89 -6.90
C SER A 258 19.81 11.96 -6.19
N LYS A 259 20.47 12.80 -6.99
CA LYS A 259 21.29 13.93 -6.50
C LYS A 259 20.59 15.29 -6.63
N GLY A 260 19.43 15.35 -7.31
CA GLY A 260 18.69 16.59 -7.56
C GLY A 260 17.18 16.35 -7.64
N GLY A 261 16.38 17.39 -7.38
CA GLY A 261 14.92 17.27 -7.29
C GLY A 261 14.47 16.47 -6.05
N LEU A 262 13.62 15.46 -6.24
CA LEU A 262 13.23 14.54 -5.17
C LEU A 262 14.44 13.70 -4.73
N ARG A 263 14.88 13.90 -3.48
CA ARG A 263 16.04 13.27 -2.85
C ARG A 263 15.65 12.60 -1.54
N ALA A 264 16.39 11.56 -1.16
CA ALA A 264 16.28 10.95 0.15
C ALA A 264 17.64 10.51 0.68
N GLU A 265 17.77 10.45 1.99
CA GLU A 265 18.87 9.79 2.68
C GLU A 265 18.45 8.36 3.04
N VAL A 266 19.32 7.39 2.75
CA VAL A 266 19.12 6.01 3.22
C VAL A 266 19.54 5.92 4.67
N VAL A 267 18.58 5.64 5.55
CA VAL A 267 18.83 5.43 6.99
C VAL A 267 18.83 3.94 7.34
N ASP A 268 19.52 3.58 8.42
CA ASP A 268 19.76 2.17 8.83
C ASP A 268 18.68 1.60 9.76
N ALA A 269 17.80 2.45 10.30
CA ALA A 269 16.85 2.08 11.32
C ALA A 269 15.51 2.82 11.13
N PRO A 270 14.37 2.16 11.38
CA PRO A 270 13.04 2.77 11.22
C PRO A 270 12.81 3.95 12.17
N GLN A 271 13.49 4.01 13.32
CA GLN A 271 13.39 5.11 14.28
C GLN A 271 14.01 6.43 13.77
N LYS A 272 14.82 6.37 12.72
CA LYS A 272 15.39 7.56 12.06
C LYS A 272 14.44 8.16 11.03
N LEU A 273 13.29 7.52 10.79
CA LEU A 273 12.26 8.05 9.90
C LEU A 273 11.45 9.14 10.59
N SER A 274 10.87 9.98 9.78
CA SER A 274 9.97 11.08 10.10
C SER A 274 8.69 10.96 9.28
N ILE A 275 7.66 11.74 9.65
CA ILE A 275 6.44 11.84 8.84
C ILE A 275 6.79 12.24 7.40
N GLY A 276 6.14 11.63 6.42
CA GLY A 276 6.40 11.82 4.99
C GLY A 276 7.50 10.93 4.41
N ASP A 277 8.24 10.20 5.26
CA ASP A 277 9.29 9.31 4.78
C ASP A 277 8.76 8.02 4.15
N VAL A 278 9.59 7.36 3.35
CA VAL A 278 9.20 6.19 2.57
C VAL A 278 9.90 4.94 3.10
N ILE A 279 9.15 3.83 3.15
CA ILE A 279 9.70 2.49 3.39
C ILE A 279 9.47 1.66 2.15
N CYS A 280 10.53 1.06 1.61
CA CYS A 280 10.45 0.10 0.52
C CYS A 280 10.67 -1.32 1.06
N TYR A 281 9.93 -2.29 0.53
CA TYR A 281 9.96 -3.68 0.95
C TYR A 281 10.42 -4.55 -0.21
N ASP A 282 11.46 -5.33 0.04
CA ASP A 282 11.89 -6.45 -0.79
C ASP A 282 11.46 -7.73 -0.07
N TRP A 283 10.37 -8.34 -0.54
CA TRP A 283 9.74 -9.48 0.11
C TRP A 283 10.61 -10.73 0.12
N GLU A 284 11.42 -10.94 -0.92
CA GLU A 284 12.20 -12.15 -1.14
C GLU A 284 13.68 -11.98 -0.73
N GLY A 285 14.13 -10.74 -0.54
CA GLY A 285 15.51 -10.43 -0.18
C GLY A 285 16.47 -10.54 -1.37
N ASP A 286 15.97 -10.46 -2.60
CA ASP A 286 16.74 -10.60 -3.85
C ASP A 286 17.23 -9.25 -4.43
N GLY A 287 16.97 -8.15 -3.72
CA GLY A 287 17.29 -6.79 -4.13
C GLY A 287 16.21 -6.13 -5.00
N ARG A 288 15.14 -6.85 -5.37
CA ARG A 288 14.01 -6.31 -6.10
C ARG A 288 12.97 -5.80 -5.11
N PHE A 289 12.74 -4.50 -5.05
CA PHE A 289 11.71 -3.93 -4.18
C PHE A 289 10.33 -4.02 -4.84
N GLN A 290 9.32 -4.54 -4.13
CA GLN A 290 7.99 -4.82 -4.69
C GLN A 290 6.86 -4.04 -4.01
N HIS A 291 7.13 -3.39 -2.87
CA HIS A 291 6.13 -2.57 -2.17
C HIS A 291 6.75 -1.30 -1.60
N ASN A 292 5.95 -0.23 -1.52
CA ASN A 292 6.32 1.05 -0.95
C ASN A 292 5.18 1.55 -0.05
N THR A 293 5.54 2.15 1.08
CA THR A 293 4.60 2.78 2.03
C THR A 293 5.12 4.15 2.45
N ILE A 294 4.23 5.01 2.95
CA ILE A 294 4.62 6.32 3.49
C ILE A 294 4.34 6.38 5.00
N VAL A 295 5.29 6.95 5.76
CA VAL A 295 5.18 7.15 7.21
C VAL A 295 4.22 8.29 7.48
N THR A 296 3.14 8.00 8.19
CA THR A 296 2.08 8.97 8.54
C THR A 296 2.01 9.25 10.03
N GLY A 297 2.60 8.39 10.86
CA GLY A 297 2.65 8.59 12.30
C GLY A 297 3.63 7.65 12.99
N PHE A 298 3.55 7.60 14.31
CA PHE A 298 4.37 6.74 15.16
C PHE A 298 3.50 6.14 16.25
N ASP A 299 3.78 4.89 16.61
CA ASP A 299 3.18 4.25 17.77
C ASP A 299 3.83 4.80 19.06
N LYS A 300 3.32 4.37 20.21
CA LYS A 300 3.77 4.93 21.50
C LYS A 300 5.18 4.49 21.89
N ALA A 301 5.73 3.47 21.21
CA ALA A 301 7.11 3.06 21.34
C ALA A 301 8.04 3.82 20.36
N GLY A 302 7.53 4.83 19.63
CA GLY A 302 8.29 5.61 18.67
C GLY A 302 8.56 4.88 17.36
N MET A 303 7.81 3.82 17.05
CA MET A 303 7.99 3.04 15.83
C MET A 303 7.04 3.52 14.74
N PRO A 304 7.46 3.56 13.46
CA PRO A 304 6.63 4.14 12.40
C PRO A 304 5.29 3.44 12.19
N LEU A 305 4.26 4.23 11.92
CA LEU A 305 2.97 3.81 11.40
C LEU A 305 2.85 4.35 9.96
N VAL A 306 2.34 3.52 9.07
CA VAL A 306 2.32 3.81 7.64
C VAL A 306 0.92 3.72 7.05
N ASP A 307 0.73 4.52 6.01
CA ASP A 307 -0.40 4.42 5.10
C ASP A 307 0.08 3.83 3.76
N ALA A 308 -0.77 3.04 3.13
CA ALA A 308 -0.41 2.30 1.93
C ALA A 308 -1.61 1.90 1.07
N HIS A 309 -1.34 1.64 -0.21
CA HIS A 309 -2.29 1.08 -1.19
C HIS A 309 -1.92 -0.38 -1.57
N THR A 310 -2.62 -0.96 -2.56
CA THR A 310 -2.64 -2.40 -2.92
C THR A 310 -3.38 -3.25 -1.90
N THR A 311 -3.03 -3.11 -0.62
CA THR A 311 -3.91 -3.44 0.49
C THR A 311 -4.05 -2.19 1.33
N ASN A 312 -5.15 -1.48 1.11
CA ASN A 312 -5.41 -0.16 1.66
C ASN A 312 -5.29 -0.19 3.18
N SER A 313 -4.34 0.56 3.71
CA SER A 313 -3.94 0.54 5.11
C SER A 313 -3.77 1.95 5.62
N HIS A 314 -4.21 2.21 6.85
CA HIS A 314 -4.05 3.47 7.55
C HIS A 314 -3.51 3.21 8.95
N SER A 315 -2.43 3.91 9.30
CA SER A 315 -1.72 3.74 10.57
C SER A 315 -1.34 2.28 10.86
N ARG A 316 -0.97 1.51 9.83
CA ARG A 316 -0.52 0.12 9.98
C ARG A 316 0.92 0.10 10.45
N TYR A 317 1.27 -0.90 11.26
CA TYR A 317 2.65 -1.03 11.72
C TYR A 317 3.62 -1.33 10.56
N TRP A 318 4.74 -0.60 10.53
CA TRP A 318 5.68 -0.60 9.41
C TRP A 318 6.31 -1.96 9.07
N ASP A 319 6.40 -2.90 10.00
CA ASP A 319 7.15 -4.15 9.76
C ASP A 319 6.47 -5.09 8.74
N TYR A 320 5.17 -4.88 8.46
CA TYR A 320 4.37 -5.65 7.49
C TYR A 320 4.41 -7.17 7.68
N ARG A 321 4.76 -7.68 8.86
CA ARG A 321 4.84 -9.14 9.11
C ARG A 321 3.50 -9.86 8.96
N ASP A 322 2.41 -9.11 9.06
CA ASP A 322 1.05 -9.58 8.82
C ASP A 322 0.62 -9.52 7.34
N SER A 323 1.49 -9.10 6.42
CA SER A 323 1.20 -9.13 4.97
C SER A 323 1.19 -10.56 4.42
N TYR A 324 0.34 -10.82 3.43
CA TYR A 324 0.40 -12.05 2.63
C TYR A 324 1.68 -12.16 1.79
N ALA A 325 2.37 -11.05 1.53
CA ALA A 325 3.62 -11.02 0.78
C ALA A 325 4.86 -11.30 1.64
N TYR A 326 4.80 -11.00 2.95
CA TYR A 326 5.95 -11.13 3.84
C TYR A 326 6.54 -12.55 3.86
N THR A 327 7.87 -12.60 3.80
CA THR A 327 8.68 -13.81 4.02
C THR A 327 9.76 -13.52 5.08
N PRO A 328 10.37 -14.55 5.69
CA PRO A 328 11.53 -14.36 6.57
C PRO A 328 12.73 -13.68 5.90
N ASN A 329 12.81 -13.69 4.56
CA ASN A 329 13.88 -13.05 3.82
C ASN A 329 13.64 -11.56 3.59
N THR A 330 12.47 -11.03 3.98
CA THR A 330 12.10 -9.65 3.70
C THR A 330 13.18 -8.66 4.17
N ARG A 331 13.52 -7.73 3.29
CA ARG A 331 14.45 -6.62 3.52
C ARG A 331 13.71 -5.30 3.38
N TYR A 332 14.18 -4.30 4.12
CA TYR A 332 13.60 -2.98 4.14
C TYR A 332 14.63 -1.95 3.66
N ARG A 333 14.14 -0.91 2.99
CA ARG A 333 14.90 0.32 2.75
C ARG A 333 14.15 1.46 3.41
N PHE A 334 14.81 2.14 4.33
CA PHE A 334 14.28 3.31 5.01
C PHE A 334 14.84 4.55 4.32
N LEU A 335 13.95 5.42 3.82
CA LEU A 335 14.31 6.57 3.00
C LEU A 335 13.77 7.84 3.68
N HIS A 336 14.67 8.60 4.27
CA HIS A 336 14.38 9.91 4.85
C HIS A 336 14.32 10.96 3.74
N ILE A 337 13.14 11.48 3.42
CA ILE A 337 13.00 12.45 2.32
C ILE A 337 13.66 13.76 2.73
N ALA A 338 14.48 14.32 1.85
CA ALA A 338 15.15 15.58 2.11
C ALA A 338 14.14 16.73 2.10
N ASP A 339 14.08 17.49 3.19
CA ASP A 339 13.27 18.69 3.39
C ASP A 339 14.12 19.97 3.40
N TYR A 340 15.32 19.91 2.84
CA TYR A 340 16.22 21.04 2.67
C TYR A 340 16.49 21.30 1.18
N LEU A 341 16.77 22.56 0.87
CA LEU A 341 17.11 23.07 -0.46
C LEU A 341 18.43 22.45 -0.95
#